data_AF-A0A920D401-F1
#
_entry.id   AF-A0A920D401-F1
#
_cell.length_a   1.000
_cell.length_b   1.000
_cell.length_c   1.000
_cell.angle_alpha   90.00
_cell.angle_beta   90.00
_cell.angle_gamma   90.00
#
_symmetry.space_group_name_H-M   'P 1'
#
loop_
_entity.id
_entity.type
_entity.pdbx_description
1 polymer ?
#
loop_
_entity_poly.entity_id
_entity_poly.type
_entity_poly.pdbx_seq_one_letter_code
_entity_poly.pdbx_strand_id
1 'polypeptide(L)'
;MTSASFALEPSPIYVSDELLADLHNRLMSTRWPLDAGNDDRSYGVSRNYLEGLVDYWINKFDWRKSEKAINAYEHYQVNVDGVSVHFMRKAGKGPNPIPLILSHGWPWTFWHWSKVIDPLADPGAFGGDPADAFDVIVPSLPGFGFSTPLTNHPDMNFWKIADLWHTLMTDTLGYDKYAAGGCDVGALVTGQLGHKYSDELYAIHIGSALKLSFFNGDRAWDFAGGRPLPDNIPESIRSKILELDRRFASHLAVLVG
;
A
#
# COMPACT_ATOMS: atom_id res chain seq x y z
N MET A 1 -29.90 -6.03 -9.05
CA MET A 1 -28.75 -6.51 -9.85
C MET A 1 -27.72 -7.00 -8.85
N THR A 2 -27.36 -8.27 -8.96
CA THR A 2 -26.50 -8.99 -8.00
C THR A 2 -25.10 -8.38 -8.03
N SER A 3 -24.53 -8.04 -6.87
CA SER A 3 -23.09 -7.77 -6.75
C SER A 3 -22.34 -8.90 -7.47
N ALA A 4 -21.27 -8.59 -8.19
CA ALA A 4 -20.41 -9.62 -8.75
C ALA A 4 -20.04 -10.59 -7.60
N SER A 5 -20.54 -11.82 -7.71
CA SER A 5 -20.36 -12.89 -6.73
C SER A 5 -19.29 -13.79 -7.33
N PHE A 6 -18.02 -13.52 -7.03
CA PHE A 6 -16.95 -14.46 -7.32
C PHE A 6 -17.10 -15.67 -6.41
N ALA A 7 -16.84 -16.88 -6.92
CA ALA A 7 -16.94 -18.14 -6.17
C ALA A 7 -15.76 -18.31 -5.19
N LEU A 8 -15.60 -17.35 -4.28
CA LEU A 8 -14.54 -17.29 -3.28
C LEU A 8 -15.17 -17.25 -1.89
N GLU A 9 -14.59 -18.01 -0.97
CA GLU A 9 -14.97 -17.99 0.44
C GLU A 9 -14.24 -16.86 1.18
N PRO A 10 -14.96 -15.99 1.92
CA PRO A 10 -14.31 -14.99 2.75
C PRO A 10 -13.37 -15.62 3.78
N SER A 11 -12.22 -14.99 3.98
CA SER A 11 -11.20 -15.35 4.95
C SER A 11 -10.93 -14.16 5.89
N PRO A 12 -11.73 -14.02 6.98
CA PRO A 12 -11.52 -12.96 7.97
C PRO A 12 -10.11 -13.04 8.58
N ILE A 13 -9.56 -11.87 8.90
CA ILE A 13 -8.26 -11.76 9.54
C ILE A 13 -8.36 -12.21 11.00
N TYR A 14 -7.44 -13.07 11.41
CA TYR A 14 -7.30 -13.48 12.79
C TYR A 14 -5.83 -13.55 13.17
N VAL A 15 -5.46 -12.82 14.22
CA VAL A 15 -4.16 -12.94 14.89
C VAL A 15 -4.35 -13.67 16.21
N SER A 16 -3.54 -14.70 16.45
CA SER A 16 -3.68 -15.56 17.63
C SER A 16 -3.30 -14.82 18.92
N ASP A 17 -3.92 -15.20 20.05
CA ASP A 17 -3.59 -14.63 21.36
C ASP A 17 -2.13 -14.90 21.74
N GLU A 18 -1.56 -16.03 21.31
CA GLU A 18 -0.15 -16.34 21.53
C GLU A 18 0.78 -15.35 20.82
N LEU A 19 0.46 -14.94 19.59
CA LEU A 19 1.26 -13.95 18.88
C LEU A 19 1.15 -12.57 19.51
N LEU A 20 -0.03 -12.19 20.00
CA LEU A 20 -0.23 -10.93 20.73
C LEU A 20 0.53 -10.94 22.06
N ALA A 21 0.54 -12.06 22.78
CA ALA A 21 1.31 -12.22 24.00
C ALA A 21 2.83 -12.17 23.75
N ASP A 22 3.31 -12.81 22.69
CA ASP A 22 4.72 -12.72 22.28
C ASP A 22 5.13 -11.27 21.95
N LEU A 23 4.32 -10.56 21.16
CA LEU A 23 4.52 -9.14 20.87
C LEU A 23 4.61 -8.31 22.14
N HIS A 24 3.65 -8.47 23.06
CA HIS A 24 3.62 -7.74 24.32
C HIS A 24 4.89 -8.00 25.15
N ASN A 25 5.33 -9.26 25.26
CA ASN A 25 6.55 -9.63 25.97
C ASN A 25 7.81 -9.00 25.36
N ARG A 26 7.90 -8.94 24.03
CA ARG A 26 9.02 -8.28 23.33
C ARG A 26 9.04 -6.77 23.59
N LEU A 27 7.88 -6.12 23.54
CA LEU A 27 7.76 -4.69 23.83
C LEU A 27 8.20 -4.38 25.28
N MET A 28 7.74 -5.17 26.25
CA MET A 28 8.13 -5.04 27.66
C MET A 28 9.63 -5.30 27.90
N SER A 29 10.26 -6.13 27.08
CA SER A 29 11.67 -6.51 27.20
C SER A 29 12.61 -5.63 26.35
N THR A 30 12.12 -4.47 25.86
CA THR A 30 12.90 -3.59 24.98
C THR A 30 14.17 -3.09 25.66
N ARG A 31 15.33 -3.37 25.05
CA ARG A 31 16.61 -2.75 25.43
C ARG A 31 16.81 -1.46 24.64
N TRP A 32 16.53 -0.34 25.29
CA TRP A 32 16.60 0.98 24.66
C TRP A 32 18.03 1.40 24.31
N PRO A 33 18.28 1.93 23.10
CA PRO A 33 19.58 2.47 22.71
C PRO A 33 19.90 3.78 23.46
N LEU A 34 21.19 4.16 23.44
CA LEU A 34 21.60 5.51 23.80
C LEU A 34 21.17 6.46 22.68
N ASP A 35 20.58 7.60 23.03
CA ASP A 35 20.05 8.59 22.08
C ASP A 35 20.56 10.01 22.43
N ALA A 36 21.88 10.12 22.62
CA ALA A 36 22.50 11.37 23.07
C ALA A 36 22.49 12.42 21.95
N GLY A 37 21.89 13.59 22.24
CA GLY A 37 21.91 14.74 21.34
C GLY A 37 20.91 14.69 20.19
N ASN A 38 19.87 13.85 20.26
CA ASN A 38 18.85 13.70 19.22
C ASN A 38 17.50 14.36 19.61
N ASP A 39 17.52 15.39 20.45
CA ASP A 39 16.30 16.08 20.90
C ASP A 39 15.54 16.74 19.73
N ASP A 40 16.26 17.10 18.66
CA ASP A 40 15.71 17.69 17.43
C ASP A 40 15.32 16.66 16.35
N ARG A 41 15.52 15.35 16.61
CA ARG A 41 15.21 14.23 15.72
C ARG A 41 16.02 14.19 14.41
N SER A 42 17.14 14.91 14.35
CA SER A 42 18.00 14.94 13.16
C SER A 42 18.65 13.59 12.84
N TYR A 43 18.82 12.70 13.82
CA TYR A 43 19.36 11.34 13.64
C TYR A 43 18.28 10.27 13.45
N GLY A 44 17.00 10.67 13.40
CA GLY A 44 15.85 9.77 13.28
C GLY A 44 14.89 9.90 14.44
N VAL A 45 14.06 8.87 14.65
CA VAL A 45 13.05 8.88 15.71
C VAL A 45 13.73 8.97 17.08
N SER A 46 13.51 10.07 17.80
CA SER A 46 14.02 10.24 19.17
C SER A 46 13.49 9.15 20.11
N ARG A 47 14.34 8.68 21.03
CA ARG A 47 14.01 7.70 22.06
C ARG A 47 12.81 8.11 22.89
N ASN A 48 12.77 9.35 23.36
CA ASN A 48 11.66 9.85 24.19
C ASN A 48 10.30 9.69 23.50
N TYR A 49 10.23 10.00 22.19
CA TYR A 49 9.02 9.78 21.41
C TYR A 49 8.69 8.28 21.26
N LEU A 50 9.70 7.45 20.96
CA LEU A 50 9.48 6.02 20.76
C LEU A 50 9.09 5.28 22.05
N GLU A 51 9.67 5.64 23.19
CA GLU A 51 9.27 5.15 24.52
C GLU A 51 7.80 5.46 24.80
N GLY A 52 7.34 6.69 24.51
CA GLY A 52 5.93 7.05 24.64
C GLY A 52 5.00 6.26 23.70
N LEU A 53 5.44 5.97 22.49
CA LEU A 53 4.65 5.16 21.53
C LEU A 53 4.59 3.69 21.96
N VAL A 54 5.70 3.12 22.45
CA VAL A 54 5.75 1.75 22.97
C VAL A 54 4.91 1.62 24.24
N ASP A 55 4.96 2.60 25.15
CA ASP A 55 4.09 2.65 26.33
C ASP A 55 2.61 2.62 25.94
N TYR A 56 2.21 3.45 24.98
CA TYR A 56 0.85 3.42 24.45
C TYR A 56 0.49 2.04 23.86
N TRP A 57 1.41 1.43 23.11
CA TRP A 57 1.16 0.12 22.49
C TRP A 57 0.94 -0.98 23.54
N ILE A 58 1.77 -1.02 24.58
CA ILE A 58 1.66 -1.98 25.68
C ILE A 58 0.36 -1.77 26.46
N ASN A 59 0.07 -0.52 26.83
CA ASN A 59 -0.90 -0.23 27.90
C ASN A 59 -2.27 0.23 27.40
N LYS A 60 -2.41 0.65 26.13
CA LYS A 60 -3.61 1.33 25.63
C LYS A 60 -4.09 0.88 24.26
N PHE A 61 -3.19 0.42 23.40
CA PHE A 61 -3.58 -0.03 22.07
C PHE A 61 -4.35 -1.36 22.15
N ASP A 62 -5.55 -1.37 21.59
CA ASP A 62 -6.40 -2.55 21.54
C ASP A 62 -6.36 -3.15 20.12
N TRP A 63 -5.62 -4.25 19.98
CA TRP A 63 -5.56 -5.00 18.73
C TRP A 63 -6.93 -5.58 18.34
N ARG A 64 -7.69 -6.12 19.30
CA ARG A 64 -8.98 -6.77 19.01
C ARG A 64 -10.01 -5.77 18.50
N LYS A 65 -9.97 -4.53 18.99
CA LYS A 65 -10.75 -3.42 18.41
C LYS A 65 -10.34 -3.11 16.97
N SER A 66 -9.04 -3.09 16.69
CA SER A 66 -8.51 -2.84 15.35
C SER A 66 -8.85 -3.98 14.38
N GLU A 67 -8.67 -5.23 14.81
CA GLU A 67 -9.01 -6.44 14.07
C GLU A 67 -10.51 -6.49 13.73
N LYS A 68 -11.39 -6.14 14.68
CA LYS A 68 -12.83 -6.01 14.42
C LYS A 68 -13.14 -4.94 13.38
N ALA A 69 -12.45 -3.80 13.42
CA ALA A 69 -12.63 -2.74 12.43
C ALA A 69 -12.14 -3.17 11.04
N ILE A 70 -11.03 -3.91 10.98
CA ILE A 70 -10.53 -4.51 9.74
C ILE A 70 -11.54 -5.50 9.17
N ASN A 71 -12.02 -6.44 9.99
CA ASN A 71 -13.02 -7.44 9.59
C ASN A 71 -14.44 -6.90 9.37
N ALA A 72 -14.64 -5.58 9.40
CA ALA A 72 -15.87 -4.95 8.91
C ALA A 72 -15.95 -4.95 7.37
N TYR A 73 -14.85 -5.27 6.70
CA TYR A 73 -14.74 -5.46 5.26
C TYR A 73 -14.66 -6.95 4.91
N GLU A 74 -14.92 -7.27 3.64
CA GLU A 74 -14.70 -8.62 3.12
C GLU A 74 -13.19 -8.82 2.93
N HIS A 75 -12.69 -10.00 3.28
CA HIS A 75 -11.30 -10.37 3.09
C HIS A 75 -11.24 -11.70 2.37
N TYR A 76 -10.26 -11.85 1.49
CA TYR A 76 -10.06 -13.07 0.71
C TYR A 76 -8.58 -13.39 0.65
N GLN A 77 -8.28 -14.68 0.57
CA GLN A 77 -6.95 -15.21 0.29
C GLN A 77 -7.05 -16.14 -0.91
N VAL A 78 -6.29 -15.84 -1.96
CA VAL A 78 -6.33 -16.58 -3.23
C VAL A 78 -4.91 -16.86 -3.71
N ASN A 79 -4.76 -17.87 -4.56
CA ASN A 79 -3.51 -18.09 -5.27
C ASN A 79 -3.63 -17.49 -6.67
N VAL A 80 -2.71 -16.59 -7.03
CA VAL A 80 -2.63 -15.97 -8.35
C VAL A 80 -1.26 -16.29 -8.92
N ASP A 81 -1.20 -17.11 -9.97
CA ASP A 81 0.04 -17.54 -10.62
C ASP A 81 1.10 -18.09 -9.66
N GLY A 82 0.68 -18.87 -8.67
CA GLY A 82 1.55 -19.46 -7.65
C GLY A 82 1.79 -18.56 -6.43
N VAL A 83 1.36 -17.29 -6.47
CA VAL A 83 1.55 -16.32 -5.39
C VAL A 83 0.32 -16.28 -4.48
N SER A 84 0.54 -16.39 -3.16
CA SER A 84 -0.52 -16.16 -2.18
C SER A 84 -0.84 -14.67 -2.08
N VAL A 85 -2.08 -14.29 -2.39
CA VAL A 85 -2.57 -12.92 -2.41
C VAL A 85 -3.73 -12.78 -1.46
N HIS A 86 -3.59 -11.88 -0.48
CA HIS A 86 -4.69 -11.34 0.28
C HIS A 86 -5.25 -10.09 -0.40
N PHE A 87 -6.58 -9.93 -0.40
CA PHE A 87 -7.22 -8.65 -0.67
C PHE A 87 -8.40 -8.37 0.25
N MET A 88 -8.56 -7.09 0.58
CA MET A 88 -9.75 -6.53 1.23
C MET A 88 -10.72 -6.05 0.15
N ARG A 89 -12.02 -6.25 0.33
CA ARG A 89 -13.07 -5.79 -0.59
C ARG A 89 -14.17 -5.03 0.13
N LYS A 90 -14.70 -4.03 -0.56
CA LYS A 90 -16.03 -3.48 -0.31
C LYS A 90 -16.85 -3.51 -1.60
N ALA A 91 -17.88 -4.34 -1.61
CA ALA A 91 -18.81 -4.42 -2.74
C ALA A 91 -19.50 -3.07 -2.97
N GLY A 92 -19.56 -2.66 -4.23
CA GLY A 92 -20.18 -1.40 -4.63
C GLY A 92 -21.70 -1.41 -4.48
N LYS A 93 -22.27 -0.29 -4.06
CA LYS A 93 -23.71 -0.02 -3.98
C LYS A 93 -24.08 1.10 -4.96
N GLY A 94 -24.40 0.67 -6.17
CA GLY A 94 -24.82 1.54 -7.26
C GLY A 94 -25.47 0.74 -8.38
N PRO A 95 -25.99 1.39 -9.43
CA PRO A 95 -26.64 0.70 -10.55
C PRO A 95 -25.64 -0.12 -11.38
N ASN A 96 -24.39 0.32 -11.48
CA ASN A 96 -23.32 -0.37 -12.21
C ASN A 96 -21.92 -0.03 -11.64
N PRO A 97 -21.55 -0.58 -10.46
CA PRO A 97 -20.29 -0.20 -9.83
C PRO A 97 -19.08 -0.56 -10.69
N ILE A 98 -18.15 0.38 -10.89
CA ILE A 98 -16.92 0.15 -11.66
C ILE A 98 -15.94 -0.69 -10.81
N PRO A 99 -15.38 -1.79 -11.31
CA PRO A 99 -14.34 -2.53 -10.58
C PRO A 99 -13.09 -1.66 -10.44
N LEU A 100 -12.58 -1.51 -9.22
CA LEU A 100 -11.44 -0.65 -8.89
C LEU A 100 -10.43 -1.40 -8.04
N ILE A 101 -9.21 -1.56 -8.55
CA ILE A 101 -8.08 -2.07 -7.77
C ILE A 101 -7.24 -0.93 -7.20
N LEU A 102 -7.00 -0.94 -5.88
CA LEU A 102 -6.21 0.07 -5.17
C LEU A 102 -4.95 -0.53 -4.56
N SER A 103 -3.79 -0.16 -5.09
CA SER A 103 -2.50 -0.62 -4.59
C SER A 103 -1.93 0.35 -3.53
N HIS A 104 -1.57 -0.19 -2.36
CA HIS A 104 -0.77 0.54 -1.38
C HIS A 104 0.72 0.56 -1.78
N GLY A 105 1.56 1.24 -1.00
CA GLY A 105 3.02 1.22 -1.15
C GLY A 105 3.73 0.82 0.13
N TRP A 106 4.85 1.45 0.43
CA TRP A 106 5.68 1.19 1.60
C TRP A 106 5.93 2.50 2.40
N PRO A 107 5.97 2.48 3.74
CA PRO A 107 5.75 1.38 4.68
C PRO A 107 4.29 1.18 5.10
N TRP A 108 3.33 1.69 4.31
CA TRP A 108 1.89 1.63 4.62
C TRP A 108 1.24 0.36 4.03
N THR A 109 0.08 -0.04 4.55
CA THR A 109 -0.58 -1.31 4.19
C THR A 109 -1.94 -1.09 3.53
N PHE A 110 -2.54 -2.18 3.02
CA PHE A 110 -3.92 -2.20 2.49
C PHE A 110 -4.92 -1.45 3.38
N TRP A 111 -4.73 -1.51 4.71
CA TRP A 111 -5.64 -0.94 5.68
C TRP A 111 -5.80 0.59 5.56
N HIS A 112 -4.84 1.30 5.01
CA HIS A 112 -4.94 2.75 4.87
C HIS A 112 -6.03 3.17 3.88
N TRP A 113 -6.36 2.33 2.91
CA TRP A 113 -7.47 2.56 1.99
C TRP A 113 -8.84 2.48 2.67
N SER A 114 -8.94 1.93 3.89
CA SER A 114 -10.18 1.96 4.70
C SER A 114 -10.71 3.39 4.91
N LYS A 115 -9.84 4.41 4.83
CA LYS A 115 -10.21 5.81 4.98
C LYS A 115 -11.05 6.38 3.83
N VAL A 116 -11.08 5.71 2.69
CA VAL A 116 -11.79 6.18 1.47
C VAL A 116 -12.64 5.11 0.81
N ILE A 117 -12.51 3.84 1.20
CA ILE A 117 -13.21 2.73 0.55
C ILE A 117 -14.74 2.84 0.67
N ASP A 118 -15.26 3.28 1.81
CA ASP A 118 -16.71 3.40 2.02
C ASP A 118 -17.38 4.41 1.08
N PRO A 119 -16.92 5.68 0.95
CA PRO A 119 -17.51 6.61 0.00
C PRO A 119 -17.26 6.25 -1.47
N LEU A 120 -16.21 5.50 -1.79
CA LEU A 120 -16.00 4.97 -3.14
C LEU A 120 -17.01 3.87 -3.47
N ALA A 121 -17.28 2.97 -2.51
CA ALA A 121 -18.19 1.86 -2.74
C ALA A 121 -19.67 2.26 -2.64
N ASP A 122 -20.03 3.19 -1.77
CA ASP A 122 -21.42 3.61 -1.52
C ASP A 122 -21.55 5.15 -1.53
N PRO A 123 -21.25 5.82 -2.66
CA PRO A 123 -21.23 7.29 -2.71
C PRO A 123 -22.56 7.91 -2.31
N GLY A 124 -23.69 7.25 -2.58
CA GLY A 124 -25.02 7.71 -2.17
C GLY A 124 -25.17 7.89 -0.65
N ALA A 125 -24.57 7.01 0.16
CA ALA A 125 -24.57 7.14 1.62
C ALA A 125 -23.71 8.32 2.12
N PHE A 126 -22.84 8.87 1.26
CA PHE A 126 -21.94 9.98 1.57
C PHE A 126 -22.27 11.26 0.77
N GLY A 127 -23.44 11.33 0.14
CA GLY A 127 -23.93 12.52 -0.58
C GLY A 127 -23.43 12.67 -2.01
N GLY A 128 -22.78 11.65 -2.58
CA GLY A 128 -22.42 11.57 -4.00
C GLY A 128 -23.52 10.91 -4.86
N ASP A 129 -23.26 10.79 -6.16
CA ASP A 129 -24.15 10.08 -7.08
C ASP A 129 -23.95 8.56 -6.96
N PRO A 130 -24.98 7.74 -6.67
CA PRO A 130 -24.88 6.28 -6.69
C PRO A 130 -24.33 5.69 -8.00
N ALA A 131 -24.43 6.40 -9.13
CA ALA A 131 -23.85 6.00 -10.41
C ALA A 131 -22.31 6.00 -10.40
N ASP A 132 -21.68 6.75 -9.49
CA ASP A 132 -20.22 6.84 -9.36
C ASP A 132 -19.64 5.74 -8.44
N ALA A 133 -20.43 4.73 -8.07
CA ALA A 133 -19.99 3.66 -7.18
C ALA A 133 -18.88 2.80 -7.81
N PHE A 134 -17.99 2.28 -6.96
CA PHE A 134 -16.97 1.31 -7.31
C PHE A 134 -17.19 -0.02 -6.57
N ASP A 135 -16.86 -1.15 -7.20
CA ASP A 135 -16.53 -2.37 -6.44
C ASP A 135 -15.04 -2.30 -6.13
N VAL A 136 -14.68 -2.12 -4.85
CA VAL A 136 -13.32 -1.73 -4.47
C VAL A 136 -12.54 -2.93 -3.95
N ILE A 137 -11.43 -3.24 -4.61
CA ILE A 137 -10.50 -4.33 -4.31
C ILE A 137 -9.18 -3.72 -3.87
N VAL A 138 -8.72 -4.07 -2.68
CA VAL A 138 -7.48 -3.56 -2.08
C VAL A 138 -6.56 -4.72 -1.73
N PRO A 139 -5.71 -5.17 -2.66
CA PRO A 139 -4.80 -6.24 -2.38
C PRO A 139 -3.64 -5.79 -1.48
N SER A 140 -3.13 -6.72 -0.68
CA SER A 140 -1.81 -6.58 -0.08
C SER A 140 -0.74 -6.97 -1.10
N LEU A 141 0.26 -6.12 -1.31
CA LEU A 141 1.38 -6.42 -2.20
C LEU A 141 2.03 -7.78 -1.83
N PRO A 142 2.51 -8.59 -2.78
CA PRO A 142 3.20 -9.84 -2.49
C PRO A 142 4.36 -9.62 -1.50
N GLY A 143 4.39 -10.38 -0.42
CA GLY A 143 5.37 -10.20 0.68
C GLY A 143 4.99 -9.14 1.71
N PHE A 144 3.80 -8.54 1.63
CA PHE A 144 3.29 -7.55 2.58
C PHE A 144 1.98 -7.99 3.25
N GLY A 145 1.80 -7.56 4.51
CA GLY A 145 0.57 -7.78 5.25
C GLY A 145 0.18 -9.25 5.30
N PHE A 146 -0.98 -9.59 4.73
CA PHE A 146 -1.49 -10.96 4.70
C PHE A 146 -1.19 -11.70 3.38
N SER A 147 -0.43 -11.09 2.45
CA SER A 147 0.13 -11.77 1.26
C SER A 147 1.52 -12.34 1.55
N THR A 148 1.73 -12.87 2.76
CA THR A 148 3.01 -13.40 3.24
C THR A 148 2.88 -14.88 3.62
N PRO A 149 3.95 -15.69 3.51
CA PRO A 149 5.26 -15.33 2.96
C PRO A 149 5.27 -15.35 1.42
N LEU A 150 6.14 -14.55 0.82
CA LEU A 150 6.46 -14.68 -0.60
C LEU A 150 7.50 -15.80 -0.77
N THR A 151 7.08 -16.95 -1.31
CA THR A 151 7.95 -18.11 -1.53
C THR A 151 8.21 -18.29 -3.03
N ASN A 152 9.40 -18.77 -3.41
CA ASN A 152 9.73 -19.14 -4.79
C ASN A 152 9.64 -18.02 -5.87
N HIS A 153 9.52 -16.76 -5.46
CA HIS A 153 9.54 -15.59 -6.36
C HIS A 153 10.56 -14.54 -5.89
N PRO A 154 11.88 -14.88 -5.87
CA PRO A 154 12.92 -14.00 -5.34
C PRO A 154 13.11 -12.71 -6.14
N ASP A 155 12.56 -12.65 -7.36
CA ASP A 155 12.68 -11.55 -8.30
C ASP A 155 11.33 -10.83 -8.51
N MET A 156 10.43 -10.92 -7.52
CA MET A 156 9.18 -10.18 -7.50
C MET A 156 9.43 -8.67 -7.46
N ASN A 157 8.76 -7.93 -8.34
CA ASN A 157 8.89 -6.48 -8.46
C ASN A 157 7.61 -5.86 -9.04
N PHE A 158 7.55 -4.54 -9.11
CA PHE A 158 6.31 -3.82 -9.46
C PHE A 158 5.70 -4.24 -10.80
N TRP A 159 6.52 -4.62 -11.80
CA TRP A 159 5.98 -4.98 -13.11
C TRP A 159 5.42 -6.39 -13.18
N LYS A 160 5.88 -7.31 -12.32
CA LYS A 160 5.26 -8.63 -12.13
C LYS A 160 4.03 -8.55 -11.25
N ILE A 161 4.04 -7.66 -10.25
CA ILE A 161 2.85 -7.40 -9.44
C ILE A 161 1.72 -6.85 -10.31
N ALA A 162 2.03 -6.04 -11.33
CA ALA A 162 1.04 -5.61 -12.31
C ALA A 162 0.42 -6.79 -13.07
N ASP A 163 1.21 -7.80 -13.44
CA ASP A 163 0.70 -9.02 -14.08
C ASP A 163 -0.22 -9.79 -13.13
N LEU A 164 0.19 -9.96 -11.86
CA LEU A 164 -0.66 -10.57 -10.83
C LEU A 164 -1.98 -9.83 -10.60
N TRP A 165 -1.96 -8.49 -10.60
CA TRP A 165 -3.16 -7.68 -10.45
C TRP A 165 -4.08 -7.79 -11.66
N HIS A 166 -3.51 -7.92 -12.85
CA HIS A 166 -4.30 -8.19 -14.04
C HIS A 166 -4.97 -9.57 -13.92
N THR A 167 -4.21 -10.64 -13.68
CA THR A 167 -4.75 -12.01 -13.48
C THR A 167 -5.77 -12.08 -12.33
N LEU A 168 -5.54 -11.34 -11.24
CA LEU A 168 -6.50 -11.22 -10.14
C LEU A 168 -7.82 -10.61 -10.63
N MET A 169 -7.76 -9.47 -11.32
CA MET A 169 -8.97 -8.77 -11.74
C MET A 169 -9.72 -9.50 -12.85
N THR A 170 -9.02 -10.06 -13.84
CA THR A 170 -9.64 -10.73 -15.00
C THR A 170 -9.97 -12.18 -14.69
N ASP A 171 -8.97 -13.00 -14.44
CA ASP A 171 -9.11 -14.46 -14.47
C ASP A 171 -9.69 -14.98 -13.16
N THR A 172 -9.35 -14.32 -12.04
CA THR A 172 -9.82 -14.73 -10.71
C THR A 172 -11.18 -14.12 -10.36
N LEU A 173 -11.37 -12.81 -10.62
CA LEU A 173 -12.58 -12.09 -10.26
C LEU A 173 -13.58 -11.91 -11.41
N GLY A 174 -13.17 -12.18 -12.65
CA GLY A 174 -14.06 -12.16 -13.82
C GLY A 174 -14.35 -10.77 -14.38
N TYR A 175 -13.54 -9.75 -14.08
CA TYR A 175 -13.75 -8.41 -14.61
C TYR A 175 -13.10 -8.23 -15.98
N ASP A 176 -13.91 -8.07 -17.02
CA ASP A 176 -13.42 -7.78 -18.38
C ASP A 176 -12.69 -6.44 -18.47
N LYS A 177 -13.10 -5.46 -17.65
CA LYS A 177 -12.52 -4.12 -17.62
C LYS A 177 -12.58 -3.52 -16.22
N TYR A 178 -11.52 -2.86 -15.79
CA TYR A 178 -11.42 -2.29 -14.44
C TYR A 178 -10.67 -0.95 -14.42
N ALA A 179 -10.78 -0.20 -13.33
CA ALA A 179 -9.96 0.97 -13.06
C ALA A 179 -8.85 0.61 -12.06
N ALA A 180 -7.72 1.32 -12.12
CA ALA A 180 -6.61 1.10 -11.20
C ALA A 180 -6.16 2.39 -10.53
N GLY A 181 -5.88 2.33 -9.24
CA GLY A 181 -5.36 3.46 -8.46
C GLY A 181 -4.20 3.05 -7.57
N GLY A 182 -3.23 3.94 -7.37
CA GLY A 182 -2.12 3.65 -6.48
C GLY A 182 -1.26 4.85 -6.14
N CYS A 183 -0.52 4.71 -5.04
CA CYS A 183 0.45 5.69 -4.55
C CYS A 183 1.70 4.94 -4.06
N ASP A 184 2.84 5.62 -4.03
CA ASP A 184 4.17 5.06 -3.73
C ASP A 184 4.49 3.83 -4.63
N VAL A 185 4.94 2.68 -4.13
CA VAL A 185 5.15 1.47 -4.96
C VAL A 185 3.87 1.09 -5.73
N GLY A 186 2.69 1.31 -5.14
CA GLY A 186 1.42 1.12 -5.82
C GLY A 186 1.22 2.02 -7.04
N ALA A 187 1.85 3.20 -7.10
CA ALA A 187 1.87 4.05 -8.29
C ALA A 187 2.68 3.41 -9.43
N LEU A 188 3.80 2.76 -9.13
CA LEU A 188 4.60 2.03 -10.14
C LEU A 188 3.82 0.85 -10.69
N VAL A 189 3.16 0.08 -9.83
CA VAL A 189 2.27 -1.03 -10.24
C VAL A 189 1.12 -0.52 -11.11
N THR A 190 0.45 0.55 -10.68
CA THR A 190 -0.67 1.16 -11.41
C THR A 190 -0.24 1.73 -12.77
N GLY A 191 0.91 2.41 -12.82
CA GLY A 191 1.48 2.90 -14.07
C GLY A 191 1.85 1.75 -15.02
N GLN A 192 2.38 0.64 -14.48
CA GLN A 192 2.69 -0.52 -15.29
C GLN A 192 1.43 -1.22 -15.81
N LEU A 193 0.37 -1.32 -15.00
CA LEU A 193 -0.95 -1.81 -15.44
C LEU A 193 -1.44 -0.98 -16.64
N GLY A 194 -1.43 0.35 -16.53
CA GLY A 194 -1.80 1.26 -17.60
C GLY A 194 -0.93 1.16 -18.85
N HIS A 195 0.31 0.66 -18.72
CA HIS A 195 1.22 0.46 -19.83
C HIS A 195 1.03 -0.90 -20.53
N LYS A 196 0.81 -1.98 -19.77
CA LYS A 196 0.72 -3.35 -20.28
C LYS A 196 -0.69 -3.75 -20.73
N TYR A 197 -1.72 -3.24 -20.06
CA TYR A 197 -3.10 -3.73 -20.13
C TYR A 197 -4.09 -2.58 -20.35
N SER A 198 -3.76 -1.65 -21.24
CA SER A 198 -4.56 -0.43 -21.45
C SER A 198 -5.95 -0.70 -22.00
N ASP A 199 -6.13 -1.79 -22.73
CA ASP A 199 -7.41 -2.13 -23.38
C ASP A 199 -8.44 -2.63 -22.35
N GLU A 200 -7.96 -3.30 -21.31
CA GLU A 200 -8.69 -3.83 -20.15
C GLU A 200 -8.81 -2.83 -18.99
N LEU A 201 -8.34 -1.59 -19.18
CA LEU A 201 -8.45 -0.52 -18.19
C LEU A 201 -9.41 0.58 -18.62
N TYR A 202 -10.32 0.99 -17.74
CA TYR A 202 -11.10 2.22 -17.92
C TYR A 202 -10.21 3.46 -17.79
N ALA A 203 -9.38 3.48 -16.74
CA ALA A 203 -8.47 4.56 -16.42
C ALA A 203 -7.45 4.14 -15.36
N ILE A 204 -6.39 4.93 -15.21
CA ILE A 204 -5.46 4.86 -14.07
C ILE A 204 -5.47 6.18 -13.29
N HIS A 205 -5.34 6.10 -11.96
CA HIS A 205 -5.15 7.25 -11.08
C HIS A 205 -3.87 7.09 -10.24
N ILE A 206 -2.94 8.02 -10.37
CA ILE A 206 -1.63 7.97 -9.68
C ILE A 206 -1.55 9.07 -8.61
N GLY A 207 -1.48 8.66 -7.34
CA GLY A 207 -1.42 9.57 -6.17
C GLY A 207 -0.03 10.14 -5.87
N SER A 208 1.04 9.48 -6.33
CA SER A 208 2.40 10.01 -6.29
C SER A 208 3.11 9.61 -7.58
N ALA A 209 3.38 10.57 -8.46
CA ALA A 209 4.00 10.28 -9.75
C ALA A 209 5.47 9.83 -9.55
N LEU A 210 5.68 8.51 -9.58
CA LEU A 210 7.00 7.89 -9.65
C LEU A 210 7.25 7.44 -11.09
N LYS A 211 8.44 7.72 -11.62
CA LYS A 211 8.83 7.26 -12.97
C LYS A 211 8.98 5.73 -12.94
N LEU A 212 8.56 5.04 -14.00
CA LEU A 212 8.79 3.58 -14.11
C LEU A 212 10.28 3.19 -14.09
N SER A 213 11.18 4.15 -14.35
CA SER A 213 12.63 3.97 -14.25
C SER A 213 13.20 4.20 -12.84
N PHE A 214 12.38 4.46 -11.83
CA PHE A 214 12.83 4.93 -10.51
C PHE A 214 13.84 3.99 -9.85
N PHE A 215 13.67 2.67 -9.97
CA PHE A 215 14.57 1.66 -9.39
C PHE A 215 15.57 1.07 -10.40
N ASN A 216 15.75 1.69 -11.57
CA ASN A 216 16.58 1.13 -12.65
C ASN A 216 18.01 1.70 -12.71
N GLY A 217 18.38 2.60 -11.79
CA GLY A 217 19.71 3.24 -11.76
C GLY A 217 20.40 3.15 -10.41
N ASP A 218 21.69 3.47 -10.37
CA ASP A 218 22.56 3.36 -9.19
C ASP A 218 22.11 4.21 -7.99
N ARG A 219 21.24 5.19 -8.21
CA ARG A 219 20.68 6.09 -7.19
C ARG A 219 19.19 6.23 -7.39
N ALA A 220 18.42 5.29 -6.84
CA ALA A 220 16.95 5.31 -6.99
C ALA A 220 16.30 6.58 -6.38
N TRP A 221 16.98 7.26 -5.46
CA TRP A 221 16.54 8.53 -4.86
C TRP A 221 16.89 9.78 -5.69
N ASP A 222 17.69 9.65 -6.76
CA ASP A 222 18.12 10.77 -7.59
C ASP A 222 17.09 11.06 -8.69
N PHE A 223 16.29 12.11 -8.50
CA PHE A 223 15.26 12.50 -9.47
C PHE A 223 15.83 13.03 -10.79
N ALA A 224 17.11 13.43 -10.82
CA ALA A 224 17.84 13.79 -12.04
C ALA A 224 18.38 12.57 -12.79
N GLY A 225 18.26 11.37 -12.21
CA GLY A 225 18.65 10.10 -12.84
C GLY A 225 20.15 10.02 -13.10
N GLY A 226 20.97 10.47 -12.14
CA GLY A 226 22.43 10.47 -12.22
C GLY A 226 23.01 11.62 -13.05
N ARG A 227 22.18 12.55 -13.53
CA ARG A 227 22.63 13.70 -14.32
C ARG A 227 22.83 14.93 -13.43
N PRO A 228 23.88 15.73 -13.65
CA PRO A 228 24.01 17.00 -12.97
C PRO A 228 22.81 17.90 -13.30
N LEU A 229 22.34 18.63 -12.28
CA LEU A 229 21.32 19.65 -12.49
C LEU A 229 21.86 20.73 -13.44
N PRO A 230 21.08 21.20 -14.44
CA PRO A 230 21.54 22.21 -15.37
C PRO A 230 21.93 23.50 -14.63
N ASP A 231 23.05 24.13 -15.00
CA ASP A 231 23.57 25.33 -14.31
C ASP A 231 22.62 26.54 -14.38
N ASN A 232 21.65 26.52 -15.31
CA ASN A 232 20.70 27.60 -15.56
C ASN A 232 19.34 27.43 -14.85
N ILE A 233 19.18 26.44 -13.97
CA ILE A 233 17.93 26.32 -13.21
C ILE A 233 17.82 27.45 -12.16
N PRO A 234 16.63 28.03 -11.96
CA PRO A 234 16.42 29.00 -10.89
C PRO A 234 16.81 28.42 -9.51
N GLU A 235 17.46 29.22 -8.68
CA GLU A 235 17.94 28.78 -7.36
C GLU A 235 16.81 28.27 -6.45
N SER A 236 15.61 28.83 -6.59
CA SER A 236 14.42 28.36 -5.87
C SER A 236 13.99 26.93 -6.28
N ILE A 237 14.18 26.57 -7.55
CA ILE A 237 13.92 25.22 -8.05
C ILE A 237 15.05 24.30 -7.61
N ARG A 238 16.30 24.73 -7.73
CA ARG A 238 17.46 23.96 -7.27
C ARG A 238 17.36 23.60 -5.79
N SER A 239 17.04 24.58 -4.95
CA SER A 239 16.84 24.39 -3.51
C SER A 239 15.75 23.36 -3.21
N LYS A 240 14.62 23.41 -3.93
CA LYS A 240 13.54 22.42 -3.79
C LYS A 240 13.94 21.02 -4.21
N ILE A 241 14.70 20.89 -5.31
CA ILE A 241 15.21 19.59 -5.77
C ILE A 241 16.16 19.01 -4.71
N LEU A 242 17.09 19.81 -4.19
CA LEU A 242 18.00 19.36 -3.14
C LEU A 242 17.28 18.99 -1.84
N GLU A 243 16.22 19.72 -1.47
CA GLU A 243 15.38 19.39 -0.32
C GLU A 243 14.64 18.06 -0.51
N LEU A 244 14.06 17.85 -1.69
CA LEU A 244 13.40 16.59 -2.08
C LEU A 244 14.38 15.42 -2.10
N ASP A 245 15.55 15.58 -2.73
CA ASP A 245 16.59 14.56 -2.79
C ASP A 245 17.06 14.17 -1.38
N ARG A 246 17.29 15.15 -0.48
CA ARG A 246 17.69 14.85 0.91
C ARG A 246 16.61 14.08 1.66
N ARG A 247 15.34 14.46 1.50
CA ARG A 247 14.22 13.73 2.12
C ARG A 247 14.10 12.31 1.58
N PHE A 248 14.11 12.13 0.26
CA PHE A 248 13.98 10.81 -0.36
C PHE A 248 15.21 9.93 -0.15
N ALA A 249 16.42 10.49 -0.19
CA ALA A 249 17.64 9.77 0.14
C ALA A 249 17.59 9.23 1.57
N SER A 250 17.13 10.03 2.54
CA SER A 250 16.94 9.53 3.91
C SER A 250 15.85 8.46 3.99
N HIS A 251 14.79 8.56 3.19
CA HIS A 251 13.71 7.59 3.13
C HIS A 251 14.13 6.24 2.52
N LEU A 252 15.04 6.23 1.54
CA LEU A 252 15.48 5.02 0.85
C LEU A 252 16.80 4.45 1.39
N ALA A 253 17.78 5.28 1.76
CA ALA A 253 19.12 4.83 2.14
C ALA A 253 19.25 4.41 3.61
N VAL A 254 18.43 4.94 4.52
CA VAL A 254 18.46 4.55 5.95
C VAL A 254 17.79 3.19 6.19
N LEU A 255 17.06 2.66 5.19
CA LEU A 255 16.17 1.51 5.35
C LEU A 255 16.56 0.31 4.47
N VAL A 256 17.56 0.46 3.59
CA VAL A 256 18.06 -0.61 2.69
C VAL A 256 19.58 -0.86 2.91
N GLY A 257 20.14 -0.34 4.01
CA GLY A 257 21.54 -0.56 4.40
C GLY A 257 21.72 -1.75 5.34
#